data_AF-A0A6B2FPN4-F1
#
_entry.id   AF-A0A6B2FPN4-F1
#
_cell.length_a   1.000
_cell.length_b   1.000
_cell.length_c   1.000
_cell.angle_alpha   90.00
_cell.angle_beta   90.00
_cell.angle_gamma   90.00
#
_symmetry.space_group_name_H-M   'P 1'
#
loop_
_entity.id
_entity.type
_entity.pdbx_description
1 polymer ?
#
loop_
_entity_poly.entity_id
_entity_poly.type
_entity_poly.pdbx_seq_one_letter_code
_entity_poly.pdbx_strand_id
1 'polypeptide(L)'
;MIFGDQNLIEYEDGFSIKENKTSESELPDFVFRRSSLFMVSRSVEALTHTRIATPKGIPQNLEKGGYNDFHSLFNKSFETYRTIKAEIDVDSLPETLYCISRADGQLKAKLADTIKIEIREVIEAEQQEIYCGNFFFHDAITESNDGDTHVNRVLEFHSPLTSASFSKIFDAIKAGDNFLGLSVMLPAYVDWADNKAGHEAAIQLLAPDDASANFIMLSGVFSRKVTNTDNAGLENLNVLSKKNDEADADSLAEIYTLLDVTNQSLNESKNFLKTISMCMVLLVPFVAVATLKILL
;
A
#
# COMPACT_ATOMS: atom_id res chain seq x y z
N MET A 1 -0.94 -6.88 25.54
CA MET A 1 -2.32 -6.40 25.35
C MET A 1 -2.66 -6.67 23.89
N ILE A 2 -3.72 -7.42 23.61
CA ILE A 2 -4.10 -7.74 22.22
C ILE A 2 -4.97 -6.58 21.74
N PHE A 3 -4.48 -5.84 20.74
CA PHE A 3 -5.17 -4.67 20.18
C PHE A 3 -6.33 -5.06 19.24
N GLY A 4 -6.34 -6.31 18.75
CA GLY A 4 -7.41 -6.84 17.91
C GLY A 4 -8.77 -6.74 18.58
N ASP A 5 -9.75 -6.18 17.86
CA ASP A 5 -11.15 -5.97 18.25
C ASP A 5 -11.44 -4.82 19.22
N GLN A 6 -10.46 -3.95 19.50
CA GLN A 6 -10.73 -2.75 20.31
C GLN A 6 -11.58 -1.73 19.54
N ASN A 7 -12.48 -1.08 20.29
CA ASN A 7 -13.29 0.00 19.75
C ASN A 7 -12.44 1.26 19.66
N LEU A 8 -12.36 1.81 18.46
CA LEU A 8 -11.69 3.05 18.20
C LEU A 8 -12.69 4.20 18.17
N ILE A 9 -12.21 5.39 18.49
CA ILE A 9 -12.89 6.65 18.26
C ILE A 9 -11.95 7.59 17.52
N GLU A 10 -12.49 8.35 16.57
CA GLU A 10 -11.77 9.50 16.00
C GLU A 10 -11.55 10.52 17.13
N TYR A 11 -10.32 10.99 17.29
CA TYR A 11 -9.96 12.00 18.27
C TYR A 11 -8.87 12.90 17.70
N GLU A 12 -9.17 14.20 17.59
CA GLU A 12 -8.33 15.19 16.90
C GLU A 12 -8.01 14.76 15.46
N ASP A 13 -6.73 14.64 15.11
CA ASP A 13 -6.23 14.20 13.80
C ASP A 13 -5.82 12.71 13.80
N GLY A 14 -6.27 11.94 14.80
CA GLY A 14 -5.88 10.54 15.00
C GLY A 14 -7.01 9.65 15.51
N PHE A 15 -6.62 8.50 16.05
CA PHE A 15 -7.54 7.53 16.66
C PHE A 15 -7.16 7.24 18.11
N SER A 16 -8.15 6.97 18.95
CA SER A 16 -7.94 6.51 20.32
C SER A 16 -8.75 5.27 20.61
N ILE A 17 -8.24 4.44 21.51
CA ILE A 17 -8.96 3.31 22.10
C ILE A 17 -10.02 3.91 23.01
N LYS A 18 -11.30 3.59 22.74
CA LYS A 18 -12.45 4.17 23.44
C LYS A 18 -12.35 4.01 24.95
N GLU A 19 -11.85 2.87 25.41
CA GLU A 19 -11.70 2.54 26.82
C GLU A 19 -10.55 3.30 27.52
N ASN A 20 -9.54 3.74 26.76
CA ASN A 20 -8.40 4.49 27.29
C ASN A 20 -8.67 5.99 27.35
N LYS A 21 -9.64 6.49 26.59
CA LYS A 21 -9.90 7.93 26.51
C LYS A 21 -10.58 8.44 27.77
N THR A 22 -9.81 9.15 28.59
CA THR A 22 -10.31 9.93 29.73
C THR A 22 -10.48 11.40 29.35
N SER A 23 -11.25 12.16 30.13
CA SER A 23 -11.45 13.60 29.95
C SER A 23 -10.17 14.44 30.08
N GLU A 24 -9.07 13.85 30.56
CA GLU A 24 -7.76 14.49 30.74
C GLU A 24 -6.77 14.16 29.61
N SER A 25 -7.15 13.30 28.66
CA SER A 25 -6.24 12.85 27.60
C SER A 25 -6.11 13.90 26.49
N GLU A 26 -4.96 14.57 26.42
CA GLU A 26 -4.72 15.65 25.44
C GLU A 26 -4.38 15.17 24.02
N LEU A 27 -3.96 13.91 23.84
CA LEU A 27 -3.47 13.40 22.57
C LEU A 27 -4.21 12.10 22.16
N PRO A 28 -4.25 11.77 20.86
CA PRO A 28 -4.74 10.47 20.41
C PRO A 28 -3.71 9.35 20.67
N ASP A 29 -4.19 8.12 20.86
CA ASP A 29 -3.33 6.93 21.02
C ASP A 29 -2.56 6.62 19.72
N PHE A 30 -3.19 6.85 18.57
CA PHE A 30 -2.62 6.62 17.25
C PHE A 30 -2.60 7.91 16.43
N VAL A 31 -1.41 8.31 16.00
CA VAL A 31 -1.18 9.53 15.23
C VAL A 31 -0.83 9.22 13.79
N PHE A 32 -1.27 10.10 12.89
CA PHE A 32 -1.01 9.99 11.48
C PHE A 32 0.49 10.10 11.16
N ARG A 33 1.01 9.15 10.37
CA ARG A 33 2.40 9.10 9.93
C ARG A 33 2.50 8.44 8.56
N ARG A 34 3.49 8.85 7.76
CA ARG A 34 3.92 8.05 6.61
C ARG A 34 4.72 6.84 7.09
N SER A 35 4.18 5.65 6.84
CA SER A 35 4.82 4.38 7.17
C SER A 35 5.47 3.74 5.94
N SER A 36 6.41 2.84 6.21
CA SER A 36 7.05 1.98 5.23
C SER A 36 6.74 0.54 5.61
N LEU A 37 6.33 -0.28 4.63
CA LEU A 37 6.09 -1.70 4.82
C LEU A 37 6.94 -2.48 3.84
N PHE A 38 7.69 -3.44 4.36
CA PHE A 38 8.33 -4.47 3.56
C PHE A 38 7.48 -5.73 3.58
N MET A 39 7.11 -6.23 2.41
CA MET A 39 6.27 -7.41 2.27
C MET A 39 6.91 -8.40 1.32
N VAL A 40 6.67 -9.69 1.58
CA VAL A 40 7.18 -10.77 0.76
C VAL A 40 6.08 -11.77 0.43
N SER A 41 6.20 -12.38 -0.75
CA SER A 41 5.26 -13.38 -1.23
C SER A 41 6.01 -14.53 -1.90
N ARG A 42 5.52 -15.74 -1.65
CA ARG A 42 5.89 -16.97 -2.38
C ARG A 42 4.79 -17.42 -3.34
N SER A 43 3.68 -16.70 -3.37
CA SER A 43 2.53 -16.95 -4.22
C SER A 43 2.42 -15.79 -5.20
N VAL A 44 3.13 -15.90 -6.33
CA VAL A 44 3.24 -14.84 -7.34
C VAL A 44 2.87 -15.35 -8.72
N GLU A 45 2.11 -14.54 -9.46
CA GLU A 45 1.64 -14.86 -10.81
C GLU A 45 1.86 -13.68 -11.76
N ALA A 46 2.39 -13.98 -12.95
CA ALA A 46 2.49 -13.03 -14.05
C ALA A 46 1.41 -13.34 -15.10
N LEU A 47 0.46 -12.44 -15.27
CA LEU A 47 -0.72 -12.63 -16.11
C LEU A 47 -0.76 -11.63 -17.27
N THR A 48 -1.08 -12.13 -18.46
CA THR A 48 -1.44 -11.32 -19.63
C THR A 48 -2.93 -11.45 -19.86
N HIS A 49 -3.65 -10.34 -19.76
CA HIS A 49 -5.09 -10.28 -19.98
C HIS A 49 -5.39 -9.77 -21.37
N THR A 50 -6.29 -10.46 -22.08
CA THR A 50 -6.80 -10.03 -23.38
C THR A 50 -8.28 -9.69 -23.24
N ARG A 51 -8.58 -8.39 -23.23
CA ARG A 51 -9.95 -7.88 -23.27
C ARG A 51 -10.43 -7.86 -24.72
N ILE A 52 -11.52 -8.57 -24.99
CA ILE A 52 -12.13 -8.70 -26.34
C ILE A 52 -13.40 -7.85 -26.53
N ALA A 53 -13.84 -7.16 -25.47
CA ALA A 53 -15.02 -6.32 -25.47
C ALA A 53 -14.99 -5.26 -24.34
N THR A 54 -15.52 -4.07 -24.61
CA THR A 54 -15.72 -2.98 -23.65
C THR A 54 -17.21 -2.66 -23.54
N PRO A 55 -17.79 -2.51 -22.34
CA PRO A 55 -19.19 -2.15 -22.19
C PRO A 55 -19.45 -0.76 -22.78
N LYS A 56 -20.58 -0.58 -23.48
CA LYS A 56 -21.03 0.71 -24.05
C LYS A 56 -21.56 1.69 -23.00
N GLY A 57 -21.51 1.32 -21.71
CA GLY A 57 -22.30 1.93 -20.64
C GLY A 57 -23.67 1.24 -20.53
N ILE A 58 -24.22 1.15 -19.32
CA ILE A 58 -25.58 0.64 -19.08
C ILE A 58 -26.54 1.80 -19.36
N PRO A 59 -27.44 1.72 -20.36
CA PRO A 59 -28.48 2.71 -20.52
C PRO A 59 -29.33 2.75 -19.24
N GLN A 60 -29.58 3.94 -18.70
CA GLN A 60 -30.31 4.10 -17.43
C GLN A 60 -31.74 3.51 -17.45
N ASN A 61 -32.31 3.25 -18.63
CA ASN A 61 -33.61 2.61 -18.80
C ASN A 61 -33.51 1.48 -19.83
N LEU A 62 -33.45 0.23 -19.36
CA LEU A 62 -33.59 -0.94 -20.23
C LEU A 62 -35.09 -1.17 -20.46
N GLU A 63 -35.57 -0.83 -21.66
CA GLU A 63 -36.95 -1.16 -22.06
C GLU A 63 -37.06 -2.65 -22.43
N LYS A 64 -38.23 -3.23 -22.19
CA LYS A 64 -38.51 -4.65 -22.45
C LYS A 64 -38.71 -4.86 -23.97
N GLY A 65 -37.63 -5.18 -24.68
CA GLY A 65 -37.64 -5.46 -26.13
C GLY A 65 -37.80 -6.94 -26.50
N GLY A 66 -38.24 -7.21 -27.73
CA GLY A 66 -38.30 -8.53 -28.34
C GLY A 66 -36.98 -8.96 -28.99
N TYR A 67 -36.95 -10.12 -29.65
CA TYR A 67 -35.74 -10.70 -30.25
C TYR A 67 -35.02 -9.78 -31.26
N ASN A 68 -35.75 -8.89 -31.93
CA ASN A 68 -35.19 -7.93 -32.89
C ASN A 68 -34.56 -6.68 -32.24
N ASP A 69 -34.72 -6.50 -30.93
CA ASP A 69 -34.21 -5.37 -30.16
C ASP A 69 -32.86 -5.68 -29.49
N PHE A 70 -32.20 -6.77 -29.90
CA PHE A 70 -30.86 -7.13 -29.44
C PHE A 70 -29.82 -6.15 -29.98
N HIS A 71 -29.53 -5.11 -29.20
CA HIS A 71 -28.37 -4.25 -29.41
C HIS A 71 -27.19 -4.75 -28.60
N SER A 72 -26.02 -4.91 -29.25
CA SER A 72 -24.79 -5.27 -28.52
C SER A 72 -24.52 -4.22 -27.45
N LEU A 73 -24.53 -4.63 -26.17
CA LEU A 73 -24.16 -3.81 -25.01
C LEU A 73 -22.66 -3.58 -24.90
N PHE A 74 -21.89 -4.17 -25.81
CA PHE A 74 -20.43 -4.08 -25.84
C PHE A 74 -19.93 -3.57 -27.19
N ASN A 75 -18.91 -2.74 -27.13
CA ASN A 75 -18.03 -2.46 -28.26
C ASN A 75 -17.03 -3.61 -28.36
N LYS A 76 -16.84 -4.12 -29.58
CA LYS A 76 -15.72 -5.03 -29.85
C LYS A 76 -14.44 -4.21 -29.72
N SER A 77 -13.56 -4.62 -28.81
CA SER A 77 -12.28 -3.98 -28.55
C SER A 77 -11.26 -5.06 -28.29
N PHE A 78 -10.04 -4.91 -28.80
CA PHE A 78 -8.95 -5.83 -28.49
C PHE A 78 -7.89 -5.03 -27.74
N GLU A 79 -7.85 -5.21 -26.43
CA GLU A 79 -6.89 -4.54 -25.55
C GLU A 79 -6.15 -5.62 -24.76
N THR A 80 -4.83 -5.53 -24.72
CA THR A 80 -4.00 -6.42 -23.91
C THR A 80 -3.38 -5.61 -22.77
N TYR A 81 -3.46 -6.12 -21.55
CA TYR A 81 -2.77 -5.54 -20.41
C TYR A 81 -2.12 -6.63 -19.56
N ARG A 82 -1.02 -6.29 -18.90
CA ARG A 82 -0.26 -7.23 -18.06
C ARG A 82 -0.39 -6.85 -16.60
N THR A 83 -0.44 -7.86 -15.74
CA THR A 83 -0.50 -7.70 -14.29
C THR A 83 0.41 -8.72 -13.61
N ILE A 84 1.04 -8.32 -12.50
CA ILE A 84 1.64 -9.24 -11.53
C ILE A 84 0.70 -9.28 -10.33
N LYS A 85 0.31 -10.48 -9.91
CA LYS A 85 -0.48 -10.70 -8.70
C LYS A 85 0.35 -11.42 -7.67
N ALA A 86 0.24 -11.02 -6.41
CA ALA A 86 0.90 -11.68 -5.30
C ALA A 86 -0.02 -11.76 -4.06
N GLU A 87 0.08 -12.86 -3.32
CA GLU A 87 -0.53 -13.01 -2.00
C GLU A 87 0.57 -13.01 -0.95
N ILE A 88 0.54 -12.01 -0.06
CA ILE A 88 1.56 -11.82 0.97
C ILE A 88 1.35 -12.82 2.09
N ASP A 89 2.46 -13.38 2.56
CA ASP A 89 2.48 -14.20 3.76
C ASP A 89 2.31 -13.28 4.98
N VAL A 90 1.10 -13.24 5.57
CA VAL A 90 0.78 -12.30 6.67
C VAL A 90 1.69 -12.52 7.88
N ASP A 91 2.13 -13.77 8.11
CA ASP A 91 3.04 -14.13 9.20
C ASP A 91 4.47 -13.63 8.97
N SER A 92 4.79 -13.21 7.75
CA SER A 92 6.11 -12.67 7.37
C SER A 92 6.24 -11.16 7.60
N LEU A 93 5.17 -10.47 8.00
CA LEU A 93 5.22 -9.03 8.24
C LEU A 93 6.03 -8.69 9.51
N PRO A 94 6.96 -7.72 9.42
CA PRO A 94 7.75 -7.31 10.59
C PRO A 94 6.92 -6.56 11.64
N GLU A 95 5.88 -5.83 11.22
CA GLU A 95 4.95 -5.13 12.11
C GLU A 95 3.54 -5.72 12.06
N THR A 96 2.76 -5.46 13.13
CA THR A 96 1.35 -5.83 13.13
C THR A 96 0.52 -4.78 12.39
N LEU A 97 0.01 -5.16 11.22
CA LEU A 97 -0.81 -4.30 10.37
C LEU A 97 -2.30 -4.52 10.63
N TYR A 98 -2.96 -3.53 11.22
CA TYR A 98 -4.40 -3.50 11.41
C TYR A 98 -5.07 -2.60 10.37
N CYS A 99 -6.29 -2.94 9.99
CA CYS A 99 -7.18 -2.12 9.18
C CYS A 99 -8.39 -1.69 10.02
N ILE A 100 -8.79 -0.43 9.89
CA ILE A 100 -10.04 0.07 10.48
C ILE A 100 -11.19 -0.50 9.66
N SER A 101 -12.09 -1.19 10.36
CA SER A 101 -13.37 -1.69 9.85
C SER A 101 -14.51 -0.84 10.43
N ARG A 102 -15.55 -0.61 9.61
CA ARG A 102 -16.83 0.01 10.00
C ARG A 102 -18.03 -0.93 9.84
N ALA A 103 -17.82 -2.22 9.56
CA ALA A 103 -18.87 -3.15 9.15
C ALA A 103 -20.04 -3.30 10.15
N ASP A 104 -19.80 -3.10 11.45
CA ASP A 104 -20.82 -3.18 12.50
C ASP A 104 -21.28 -1.81 13.02
N GLY A 105 -20.99 -0.73 12.28
CA GLY A 105 -21.28 0.64 12.68
C GLY A 105 -20.37 1.19 13.78
N GLN A 106 -19.34 0.44 14.19
CA GLN A 106 -18.29 0.88 15.11
C GLN A 106 -16.94 0.86 14.39
N LEU A 107 -16.04 1.75 14.79
CA LEU A 107 -14.65 1.72 14.29
C LEU A 107 -13.89 0.66 15.07
N LYS A 108 -13.40 -0.37 14.39
CA LYS A 108 -12.62 -1.44 15.03
C LYS A 108 -11.34 -1.72 14.28
N ALA A 109 -10.26 -1.94 15.02
CA ALA A 109 -9.01 -2.45 14.45
C ALA A 109 -9.12 -3.96 14.18
N LYS A 110 -8.96 -4.36 12.93
CA LYS A 110 -9.03 -5.76 12.47
C LYS A 110 -7.75 -6.14 11.74
N LEU A 111 -7.26 -7.35 11.99
CA LEU A 111 -6.21 -7.94 11.14
C LEU A 111 -6.84 -8.39 9.82
N ALA A 112 -6.08 -8.22 8.73
CA ALA A 112 -6.39 -8.84 7.45
C ALA A 112 -6.07 -10.34 7.53
N ASP A 113 -6.99 -11.18 7.06
CA ASP A 113 -6.79 -12.62 6.91
C ASP A 113 -5.95 -12.90 5.65
N THR A 114 -6.02 -12.02 4.66
CA THR A 114 -5.25 -12.11 3.43
C THR A 114 -4.83 -10.73 2.96
N ILE A 115 -3.59 -10.60 2.51
CA ILE A 115 -3.08 -9.37 1.89
C ILE A 115 -2.73 -9.69 0.44
N LYS A 116 -3.35 -8.97 -0.50
CA LYS A 116 -3.18 -9.17 -1.95
C LYS A 116 -2.54 -7.94 -2.57
N ILE A 117 -1.72 -8.17 -3.58
CA ILE A 117 -1.06 -7.12 -4.33
C ILE A 117 -1.28 -7.36 -5.80
N GLU A 118 -1.76 -6.33 -6.49
CA GLU A 118 -1.88 -6.27 -7.93
C GLU A 118 -1.00 -5.13 -8.45
N ILE A 119 0.02 -5.49 -9.21
CA ILE A 119 0.86 -4.53 -9.93
C ILE A 119 0.46 -4.55 -11.40
N ARG A 120 0.01 -3.41 -11.93
CA ARG A 120 -0.45 -3.29 -13.31
C ARG A 120 0.55 -2.54 -14.16
N GLU A 121 0.80 -3.04 -15.37
CA GLU A 121 1.57 -2.31 -16.35
C GLU A 121 0.80 -1.08 -16.86
N VAL A 122 1.45 0.07 -16.86
CA VAL A 122 0.98 1.28 -17.51
C VAL A 122 1.91 1.62 -18.67
N ILE A 123 1.31 1.78 -19.86
CA ILE A 123 2.00 2.21 -21.07
C ILE A 123 2.09 3.73 -21.02
N GLU A 124 3.31 4.26 -20.98
CA GLU A 124 3.61 5.68 -20.80
C GLU A 124 3.01 6.53 -21.94
N ALA A 125 1.93 7.26 -21.63
CA ALA A 125 1.52 8.46 -22.39
C ALA A 125 1.82 9.76 -21.62
N GLU A 126 2.06 9.67 -20.31
CA GLU A 126 2.36 10.80 -19.43
C GLU A 126 3.48 10.40 -18.46
N GLN A 127 4.43 11.31 -18.23
CA GLN A 127 5.52 11.15 -17.26
C GLN A 127 4.93 10.98 -15.85
N GLN A 128 4.72 9.74 -15.40
CA GLN A 128 4.41 9.47 -14.00
C GLN A 128 5.73 9.30 -13.24
N GLU A 129 6.17 10.39 -12.61
CA GLU A 129 7.37 10.41 -11.76
C GLU A 129 7.18 9.63 -10.44
N ILE A 130 5.95 9.20 -10.12
CA ILE A 130 5.64 8.51 -8.86
C ILE A 130 4.71 7.32 -9.12
N TYR A 131 5.16 6.11 -8.74
CA TYR A 131 4.38 4.85 -8.78
C TYR A 131 3.33 4.83 -7.67
N CYS A 132 2.36 5.75 -7.77
CA CYS A 132 1.27 5.88 -6.82
C CYS A 132 0.14 4.89 -7.13
N GLY A 133 -0.17 4.06 -6.15
CA GLY A 133 -1.28 3.12 -6.17
C GLY A 133 -2.34 3.47 -5.13
N ASN A 134 -3.28 2.55 -4.92
CA ASN A 134 -4.26 2.63 -3.84
C ASN A 134 -4.29 1.35 -3.02
N PHE A 135 -4.88 1.41 -1.83
CA PHE A 135 -5.21 0.22 -1.04
C PHE A 135 -6.68 0.21 -0.61
N PHE A 136 -7.22 -1.00 -0.41
CA PHE A 136 -8.62 -1.21 -0.02
C PHE A 136 -8.70 -2.34 1.00
N PHE A 137 -9.60 -2.22 1.97
CA PHE A 137 -9.89 -3.30 2.91
C PHE A 137 -11.33 -3.75 2.73
N HIS A 138 -11.50 -5.05 2.59
CA HIS A 138 -12.80 -5.68 2.42
C HIS A 138 -13.03 -6.64 3.57
N ASP A 139 -14.03 -6.36 4.39
CA ASP A 139 -14.49 -7.17 5.52
C ASP A 139 -15.86 -7.79 5.18
N ALA A 140 -15.88 -8.59 4.10
CA ALA A 140 -17.10 -9.22 3.65
C ALA A 140 -17.50 -10.36 4.60
N ILE A 141 -18.71 -10.28 5.14
CA ILE A 141 -19.34 -11.37 5.88
C ILE A 141 -19.82 -12.40 4.86
N THR A 142 -19.22 -13.58 4.85
CA THR A 142 -19.71 -14.72 4.07
C THR A 142 -20.56 -15.59 4.99
N GLU A 143 -21.89 -15.55 4.82
CA GLU A 143 -22.77 -16.54 5.44
C GLU A 143 -22.54 -17.88 4.74
N SER A 144 -21.95 -18.85 5.44
CA SER A 144 -21.90 -20.23 4.94
C SER A 144 -23.24 -20.91 5.22
N ASN A 145 -23.66 -21.82 4.32
CA ASN A 145 -24.92 -22.57 4.44
C ASN A 145 -25.00 -23.46 5.70
N ASP A 146 -23.90 -23.65 6.43
CA ASP A 146 -23.82 -24.47 7.65
C ASP A 146 -23.93 -23.65 8.95
N GLY A 147 -24.23 -22.35 8.87
CA GLY A 147 -24.44 -21.49 10.04
C GLY A 147 -23.17 -20.90 10.67
N ASP A 148 -21.99 -21.30 10.19
CA ASP A 148 -20.74 -20.62 10.53
C ASP A 148 -20.58 -19.36 9.67
N THR A 149 -20.58 -18.21 10.32
CA THR A 149 -20.31 -16.94 9.65
C THR A 149 -18.80 -16.76 9.55
N HIS A 150 -18.23 -16.87 8.34
CA HIS A 150 -16.82 -16.60 8.12
C HIS A 150 -16.65 -15.22 7.47
N VAL A 151 -16.04 -14.29 8.19
CA VAL A 151 -15.71 -12.97 7.65
C VAL A 151 -14.35 -13.08 7.00
N ASN A 152 -14.30 -12.93 5.68
CA ASN A 152 -13.04 -12.94 4.94
C ASN A 152 -12.52 -11.50 4.86
N ARG A 153 -11.47 -11.18 5.61
CA ARG A 153 -10.85 -9.85 5.66
C ARG A 153 -9.69 -9.77 4.69
N VAL A 154 -9.88 -9.07 3.59
CA VAL A 154 -8.87 -8.94 2.52
C VAL A 154 -8.39 -7.50 2.43
N LEU A 155 -7.08 -7.28 2.60
CA LEU A 155 -6.42 -6.02 2.28
C LEU A 155 -5.81 -6.13 0.88
N GLU A 156 -6.18 -5.24 -0.03
CA GLU A 156 -5.69 -5.22 -1.40
C GLU A 156 -4.86 -3.97 -1.67
N PHE A 157 -3.67 -4.15 -2.25
CA PHE A 157 -2.82 -3.08 -2.76
C PHE A 157 -2.82 -3.12 -4.29
N HIS A 158 -3.05 -1.97 -4.92
CA HIS A 158 -3.09 -1.82 -6.37
C HIS A 158 -2.07 -0.77 -6.78
N SER A 159 -0.98 -1.15 -7.45
CA SER A 159 0.09 -0.24 -7.85
C SER A 159 0.36 -0.27 -9.35
N PRO A 160 0.44 0.87 -10.04
CA PRO A 160 0.95 0.90 -11.41
C PRO A 160 2.48 0.79 -11.43
N LEU A 161 3.01 0.20 -12.50
CA LEU A 161 4.43 0.30 -12.87
C LEU A 161 4.56 0.59 -14.37
N THR A 162 5.56 1.41 -14.70
CA THR A 162 5.97 1.69 -16.08
C THR A 162 6.48 0.43 -16.76
N SER A 163 6.23 0.29 -18.06
CA SER A 163 6.65 -0.86 -18.87
C SER A 163 8.11 -1.28 -18.69
N ALA A 164 9.04 -0.33 -18.51
CA ALA A 164 10.47 -0.62 -18.36
C ALA A 164 10.79 -1.42 -17.08
N SER A 165 10.27 -0.98 -15.94
CA SER A 165 10.44 -1.66 -14.65
C SER A 165 9.56 -2.91 -14.55
N PHE A 166 8.32 -2.80 -15.02
CA PHE A 166 7.33 -3.89 -14.99
C PHE A 166 7.82 -5.11 -15.77
N SER A 167 8.30 -4.92 -17.01
CA SER A 167 8.64 -6.05 -17.91
C SER A 167 9.77 -6.91 -17.35
N LYS A 168 10.76 -6.31 -16.67
CA LYS A 168 11.87 -7.06 -16.06
C LYS A 168 11.37 -8.07 -15.03
N ILE A 169 10.49 -7.63 -14.14
CA ILE A 169 9.96 -8.45 -13.06
C ILE A 169 8.97 -9.48 -13.63
N PHE A 170 8.11 -9.04 -14.55
CA PHE A 170 7.14 -9.90 -15.21
C PHE A 170 7.81 -11.07 -15.95
N ASP A 171 8.84 -10.79 -16.74
CA ASP A 171 9.56 -11.80 -17.51
C ASP A 171 10.37 -12.74 -16.60
N ALA A 172 10.90 -12.25 -15.48
CA ALA A 172 11.58 -13.06 -14.49
C ALA A 172 10.64 -14.06 -13.78
N ILE A 173 9.45 -13.60 -13.37
CA ILE A 173 8.38 -14.48 -12.83
C ILE A 173 7.97 -15.52 -13.87
N LYS A 174 7.77 -15.10 -15.12
CA LYS A 174 7.45 -16.02 -16.23
C LYS A 174 8.56 -17.05 -16.49
N ALA A 175 9.82 -16.68 -16.26
CA ALA A 175 10.99 -17.56 -16.38
C ALA A 175 11.16 -18.51 -15.17
N GLY A 176 10.36 -18.34 -14.12
CA GLY A 176 10.28 -19.26 -12.98
C GLY A 176 10.73 -18.68 -11.64
N ASP A 177 10.84 -17.36 -11.50
CA ASP A 177 10.87 -16.73 -10.17
C ASP A 177 9.54 -17.01 -9.45
N ASN A 178 9.64 -17.44 -8.20
CA ASN A 178 8.52 -17.84 -7.35
C ASN A 178 8.47 -17.05 -6.04
N PHE A 179 9.26 -15.97 -5.96
CA PHE A 179 9.31 -15.07 -4.83
C PHE A 179 9.23 -13.63 -5.31
N LEU A 180 8.47 -12.82 -4.60
CA LEU A 180 8.35 -11.39 -4.81
C LEU A 180 8.58 -10.68 -3.47
N GLY A 181 9.50 -9.71 -3.45
CA GLY A 181 9.66 -8.78 -2.34
C GLY A 181 9.31 -7.38 -2.80
N LEU A 182 8.68 -6.60 -1.92
CA LEU A 182 8.25 -5.24 -2.22
C LEU A 182 8.28 -4.34 -0.99
N SER A 183 8.55 -3.07 -1.25
CA SER A 183 8.58 -2.01 -0.25
C SER A 183 7.57 -0.95 -0.64
N VAL A 184 6.56 -0.72 0.19
CA VAL A 184 5.53 0.30 -0.03
C VAL A 184 5.62 1.38 1.04
N MET A 185 5.47 2.63 0.63
CA MET A 185 5.20 3.73 1.55
C MET A 185 3.74 4.10 1.50
N LEU A 186 3.11 4.29 2.65
CA LEU A 186 1.68 4.58 2.73
C LEU A 186 1.36 5.41 3.98
N PRO A 187 0.24 6.13 4.00
CA PRO A 187 -0.26 6.76 5.21
C PRO A 187 -0.84 5.71 6.16
N ALA A 188 -0.45 5.78 7.43
CA ALA A 188 -0.97 4.94 8.50
C ALA A 188 -1.09 5.75 9.78
N TYR A 189 -1.77 5.19 10.78
CA TYR A 189 -1.76 5.68 12.13
C TYR A 189 -0.90 4.75 12.97
N VAL A 190 0.05 5.32 13.71
CA VAL A 190 1.00 4.56 14.53
C VAL A 190 0.84 4.94 15.99
N ASP A 191 1.18 4.02 16.88
CA ASP A 191 1.17 4.30 18.32
C ASP A 191 1.99 5.57 18.63
N TRP A 192 1.40 6.48 19.40
CA TRP A 192 2.01 7.77 19.72
C TRP A 192 3.33 7.62 20.48
N ALA A 193 3.44 6.63 21.38
CA ALA A 193 4.65 6.38 22.14
C ALA A 193 5.79 5.90 21.22
N ASP A 194 5.49 4.99 20.29
CA ASP A 194 6.45 4.53 19.27
C ASP A 194 6.88 5.67 18.35
N ASN A 195 5.93 6.50 17.94
CA ASN A 195 6.20 7.68 17.12
C ASN A 195 7.14 8.67 17.84
N LYS A 196 6.87 8.95 19.12
CA LYS A 196 7.70 9.86 19.92
C LYS A 196 9.10 9.29 20.17
N ALA A 197 9.23 7.97 20.32
CA ALA A 197 10.51 7.31 20.49
C ALA A 197 11.34 7.31 19.19
N GLY A 198 10.73 7.60 18.04
CA GLY A 198 11.40 7.62 16.73
C GLY A 198 11.72 6.23 16.20
N HIS A 199 11.06 5.19 16.72
CA HIS A 199 11.23 3.82 16.28
C HIS A 199 10.28 3.46 15.13
N GLU A 200 10.56 2.32 14.51
CA GLU A 200 9.59 1.62 13.68
C GLU A 200 8.43 1.20 14.58
N ALA A 201 7.20 1.53 14.17
CA ALA A 201 6.04 1.33 15.01
C ALA A 201 5.64 -0.14 15.03
N ALA A 202 5.49 -0.72 16.21
CA ALA A 202 5.11 -2.12 16.34
C ALA A 202 3.69 -2.40 15.82
N ILE A 203 2.84 -1.37 15.88
CA ILE A 203 1.45 -1.39 15.43
C ILE A 203 1.24 -0.29 14.39
N GLN A 204 0.69 -0.68 13.24
CA GLN A 204 0.27 0.24 12.20
C GLN A 204 -1.21 0.04 11.91
N LEU A 205 -1.96 1.13 11.83
CA LEU A 205 -3.39 1.14 11.61
C LEU A 205 -3.71 1.86 10.29
N LEU A 206 -4.29 1.12 9.34
CA LEU A 206 -4.74 1.65 8.06
C LEU A 206 -6.19 2.11 8.16
N ALA A 207 -6.51 3.24 7.55
CA ALA A 207 -7.86 3.81 7.51
C ALA A 207 -8.43 3.79 6.07
N PRO A 208 -8.85 2.62 5.56
CA PRO A 208 -9.18 2.38 4.15
C PRO A 208 -10.51 3.00 3.68
N ASP A 209 -11.32 3.60 4.55
CA ASP A 209 -12.59 4.24 4.15
C ASP A 209 -12.42 5.72 3.77
N ASP A 210 -11.27 6.33 4.10
CA ASP A 210 -10.94 7.67 3.63
C ASP A 210 -10.27 7.58 2.27
N ALA A 211 -11.09 7.58 1.21
CA ALA A 211 -10.61 7.52 -0.17
C ALA A 211 -9.58 8.61 -0.52
N SER A 212 -9.52 9.72 0.23
CA SER A 212 -8.52 10.77 0.04
C SER A 212 -7.14 10.41 0.62
N ALA A 213 -7.09 9.45 1.54
CA ALA A 213 -5.88 8.97 2.20
C ALA A 213 -5.45 7.56 1.74
N ASN A 214 -6.19 6.88 0.87
CA ASN A 214 -5.88 5.51 0.46
C ASN A 214 -4.80 5.39 -0.63
N PHE A 215 -3.71 6.12 -0.53
CA PHE A 215 -2.64 6.09 -1.50
C PHE A 215 -1.47 5.22 -1.02
N ILE A 216 -0.81 4.53 -1.94
CA ILE A 216 0.48 3.87 -1.68
C ILE A 216 1.50 4.35 -2.68
N MET A 217 2.78 4.30 -2.32
CA MET A 217 3.89 4.49 -3.24
C MET A 217 4.74 3.23 -3.23
N LEU A 218 4.83 2.55 -4.36
CA LEU A 218 5.75 1.43 -4.52
C LEU A 218 7.17 1.98 -4.62
N SER A 219 7.95 1.79 -3.55
CA SER A 219 9.32 2.30 -3.42
C SER A 219 10.39 1.32 -3.87
N GLY A 220 10.06 0.02 -3.90
CA GLY A 220 10.95 -1.03 -4.37
C GLY A 220 10.19 -2.32 -4.64
N VAL A 221 10.67 -3.08 -5.62
CA VAL A 221 10.12 -4.40 -5.97
C VAL A 221 11.22 -5.24 -6.61
N PHE A 222 11.30 -6.51 -6.23
CA PHE A 222 12.23 -7.46 -6.81
C PHE A 222 11.61 -8.86 -6.84
N SER A 223 12.08 -9.69 -7.78
CA SER A 223 11.73 -11.10 -7.84
C SER A 223 13.00 -11.95 -7.77
N ARG A 224 12.84 -13.20 -7.32
CA ARG A 224 13.90 -14.21 -7.41
C ARG A 224 13.32 -15.61 -7.41
N LYS A 225 14.14 -16.57 -7.81
CA LYS A 225 13.88 -17.99 -7.63
C LYS A 225 14.40 -18.44 -6.27
N VAL A 226 13.51 -18.98 -5.45
CA VAL A 226 13.83 -19.55 -4.13
C VAL A 226 13.69 -21.06 -4.21
N THR A 227 14.70 -21.77 -3.70
CA THR A 227 14.67 -23.22 -3.56
C THR A 227 14.22 -23.59 -2.16
N ASN A 228 13.49 -24.71 -1.98
CA ASN A 228 12.90 -25.09 -0.68
C ASN A 228 13.92 -25.25 0.47
N THR A 229 15.22 -25.29 0.17
CA THR A 229 16.33 -25.28 1.14
C THR A 229 16.62 -23.91 1.76
N ASP A 230 16.10 -22.82 1.19
CA ASP A 230 16.39 -21.43 1.62
C ASP A 230 15.50 -20.96 2.79
N ASN A 231 14.69 -21.84 3.38
CA ASN A 231 13.85 -21.50 4.55
C ASN A 231 14.67 -21.01 5.76
N ALA A 232 15.96 -21.36 5.85
CA ALA A 232 16.85 -20.85 6.90
C ALA A 232 17.21 -19.36 6.72
N GLY A 233 17.08 -18.80 5.51
CA GLY A 233 17.40 -17.40 5.23
C GLY A 233 16.26 -16.42 5.54
N LEU A 234 15.02 -16.89 5.63
CA LEU A 234 13.87 -16.04 5.99
C LEU A 234 13.81 -15.77 7.52
N GLU A 235 14.26 -16.73 8.34
CA GLU A 235 14.33 -16.56 9.80
C GLU A 235 15.37 -15.50 10.23
N ASN A 236 16.39 -15.26 9.41
CA ASN A 236 17.43 -14.27 9.70
C ASN A 236 17.04 -12.82 9.36
N LEU A 237 15.91 -12.59 8.67
CA LEU A 237 15.40 -11.21 8.47
C LEU A 237 14.89 -10.59 9.78
N ASN A 238 14.38 -11.41 10.72
CA ASN A 238 13.95 -10.96 12.05
C ASN A 238 15.10 -10.78 13.06
N VAL A 239 16.34 -11.15 12.72
CA VAL A 239 17.51 -11.08 13.63
C VAL A 239 18.53 -9.98 13.24
N LEU A 240 18.29 -9.24 12.16
CA LEU A 240 19.22 -8.21 11.66
C LEU A 240 19.30 -6.90 12.48
N SER A 241 18.94 -6.92 13.77
CA SER A 241 19.35 -5.88 14.73
C SER A 241 20.62 -6.21 15.52
N LYS A 242 21.13 -7.46 15.50
CA LYS A 242 22.33 -7.81 16.28
C LYS A 242 23.16 -8.95 15.67
N LYS A 243 24.12 -8.59 14.80
CA LYS A 243 25.57 -8.88 14.90
C LYS A 243 26.22 -8.93 13.51
N ASN A 244 27.36 -8.25 13.40
CA ASN A 244 28.41 -8.53 12.43
C ASN A 244 28.88 -9.97 12.60
N ASP A 245 28.91 -10.76 11.52
CA ASP A 245 29.91 -11.81 11.27
C ASP A 245 29.93 -12.14 9.76
N GLU A 246 31.14 -12.39 9.26
CA GLU A 246 31.66 -12.07 7.92
C GLU A 246 31.48 -13.15 6.84
N ALA A 247 30.30 -13.76 6.71
CA ALA A 247 30.10 -14.87 5.76
C ALA A 247 29.20 -14.59 4.54
N ASP A 248 28.37 -13.53 4.56
CA ASP A 248 27.39 -13.22 3.50
C ASP A 248 27.70 -11.90 2.76
N ALA A 249 28.98 -11.57 2.59
CA ALA A 249 29.44 -10.26 2.15
C ALA A 249 28.94 -9.82 0.76
N ASP A 250 28.72 -10.75 -0.19
CA ASP A 250 28.36 -10.38 -1.57
C ASP A 250 26.86 -10.03 -1.74
N SER A 251 25.95 -10.72 -1.03
CA SER A 251 24.52 -10.39 -1.06
C SER A 251 24.14 -9.28 -0.07
N LEU A 252 24.87 -9.16 1.05
CA LEU A 252 24.74 -8.03 1.96
C LEU A 252 25.25 -6.74 1.32
N ALA A 253 26.35 -6.78 0.56
CA ALA A 253 26.85 -5.60 -0.15
C ALA A 253 25.82 -5.03 -1.14
N GLU A 254 25.11 -5.88 -1.89
CA GLU A 254 24.06 -5.42 -2.80
C GLU A 254 22.88 -4.79 -2.04
N ILE A 255 22.42 -5.41 -0.95
CA ILE A 255 21.33 -4.86 -0.12
C ILE A 255 21.75 -3.56 0.57
N TYR A 256 22.98 -3.46 1.10
CA TYR A 256 23.52 -2.23 1.66
C TYR A 256 23.70 -1.15 0.61
N THR A 257 24.09 -1.48 -0.62
CA THR A 257 24.14 -0.49 -1.71
C THR A 257 22.74 -0.02 -2.12
N LEU A 258 21.72 -0.89 -2.07
CA LEU A 258 20.33 -0.51 -2.33
C LEU A 258 19.74 0.34 -1.19
N LEU A 259 20.08 0.02 0.05
CA LEU A 259 19.72 0.81 1.23
C LEU A 259 20.41 2.17 1.22
N ASP A 260 21.68 2.24 0.80
CA ASP A 260 22.44 3.48 0.62
C ASP A 260 21.89 4.32 -0.53
N VAL A 261 21.51 3.71 -1.66
CA VAL A 261 20.82 4.39 -2.76
C VAL A 261 19.46 4.93 -2.30
N THR A 262 18.73 4.18 -1.47
CA THR A 262 17.44 4.61 -0.91
C THR A 262 17.62 5.73 0.11
N ASN A 263 18.62 5.65 0.99
CA ASN A 263 18.97 6.70 1.94
C ASN A 263 19.48 7.97 1.26
N GLN A 264 20.25 7.82 0.17
CA GLN A 264 20.73 8.92 -0.65
C GLN A 264 19.57 9.59 -1.38
N SER A 265 18.66 8.83 -1.99
CA SER A 265 17.42 9.33 -2.60
C SER A 265 16.51 10.04 -1.58
N LEU A 266 16.43 9.52 -0.35
CA LEU A 266 15.64 10.12 0.73
C LEU A 266 16.29 11.41 1.25
N ASN A 267 17.62 11.50 1.28
CA ASN A 267 18.35 12.73 1.58
C ASN A 267 18.24 13.76 0.47
N GLU A 268 18.29 13.35 -0.80
CA GLU A 268 18.06 14.22 -1.96
C GLU A 268 16.62 14.76 -1.95
N SER A 269 15.63 13.92 -1.64
CA SER A 269 14.23 14.32 -1.48
C SER A 269 14.03 15.30 -0.31
N LYS A 270 14.70 15.10 0.83
CA LYS A 270 14.70 16.05 1.96
C LYS A 270 15.34 17.38 1.57
N ASN A 271 16.42 17.37 0.79
CA ASN A 271 17.06 18.58 0.30
C ASN A 271 16.19 19.32 -0.74
N PHE A 272 15.46 18.58 -1.58
CA PHE A 272 14.48 19.15 -2.49
C PHE A 272 13.34 19.83 -1.72
N LEU A 273 12.82 19.18 -0.68
CA LEU A 273 11.75 19.75 0.16
C LEU A 273 12.22 20.98 0.94
N LYS A 274 13.47 20.97 1.46
CA LYS A 274 14.10 22.16 2.06
C LYS A 274 14.25 23.29 1.06
N THR A 275 14.63 22.98 -0.18
CA THR A 275 14.79 23.97 -1.25
C THR A 275 13.43 24.57 -1.64
N ILE A 276 12.39 23.76 -1.78
CA ILE A 276 11.01 24.23 -2.02
C ILE A 276 10.51 25.10 -0.86
N SER A 277 10.75 24.66 0.38
CA SER A 277 10.40 25.42 1.59
C SER A 277 11.11 26.77 1.64
N MET A 278 12.41 26.82 1.32
CA MET A 278 13.19 28.05 1.26
C MET A 278 12.71 28.98 0.13
N CYS A 279 12.40 28.44 -1.06
CA CYS A 279 11.83 29.19 -2.17
C CYS A 279 10.44 29.77 -1.83
N MET A 280 9.60 29.02 -1.12
CA MET A 280 8.31 29.50 -0.62
C MET A 280 8.49 30.65 0.39
N VAL A 281 9.40 30.51 1.35
CA VAL A 281 9.72 31.58 2.32
C VAL A 281 10.24 32.84 1.63
N LEU A 282 11.00 32.70 0.55
CA LEU A 282 11.48 33.83 -0.25
C LEU A 282 10.39 34.46 -1.14
N LEU A 283 9.38 33.71 -1.57
CA LEU A 283 8.27 34.20 -2.42
C LEU A 283 7.16 34.90 -1.63
N VAL A 284 6.91 34.48 -0.39
CA VAL A 284 5.89 35.08 0.51
C VAL A 284 6.01 36.61 0.65
N PRO A 285 7.20 37.22 0.84
CA PRO A 285 7.32 38.68 0.93
C PRO A 285 7.06 39.40 -0.40
N PHE A 286 7.30 38.78 -1.56
CA PHE A 286 7.03 39.41 -2.87
C PHE A 286 5.52 39.46 -3.17
N VAL A 287 4.77 38.42 -2.80
CA VAL A 287 3.31 38.39 -2.95
C VAL A 287 2.65 39.40 -2.00
N ALA A 288 3.15 39.52 -0.76
CA ALA A 288 2.64 40.49 0.22
C ALA A 288 2.90 41.96 -0.19
N VAL A 289 4.04 42.25 -0.83
CA VAL A 289 4.34 43.60 -1.33
C VAL A 289 3.55 43.93 -2.60
N ALA A 290 3.29 42.94 -3.46
CA ALA A 290 2.46 43.12 -4.65
C ALA A 290 0.98 43.39 -4.30
N THR A 291 0.44 42.72 -3.28
CA THR A 291 -0.94 42.97 -2.82
C THR A 291 -1.08 44.31 -2.10
N LEU A 292 -0.07 44.77 -1.36
CA LEU A 292 -0.07 46.08 -0.72
C LEU A 292 -0.02 47.25 -1.73
N LYS A 293 0.65 47.06 -2.88
CA LYS A 293 0.70 48.06 -3.97
C LYS A 293 -0.59 48.16 -4.79
N ILE A 294 -1.48 47.18 -4.71
CA ILE A 294 -2.78 47.18 -5.39
C ILE A 294 -3.88 47.81 -4.50
N LEU A 295 -3.62 47.93 -3.20
CA LEU A 295 -4.56 48.45 -2.20
C LEU A 295 -4.34 49.92 -1.81
N LEU A 296 -3.28 50.56 -2.32
CA LEU A 296 -2.94 52.00 -2.16
C LEU A 296 -3.14 52.73 -3.48
#